data_AF-A0A5Q4GSJ0-F1
#
_entry.id   AF-A0A5Q4GSJ0-F1
#
_cell.length_a   1.000
_cell.length_b   1.000
_cell.length_c   1.000
_cell.angle_alpha   90.00
_cell.angle_beta   90.00
_cell.angle_gamma   90.00
#
_symmetry.space_group_name_H-M   'P 1'
#
loop_
_entity.id
_entity.type
_entity.pdbx_description
1 polymer ?
#
loop_
_entity_poly.entity_id
_entity_poly.type
_entity_poly.pdbx_seq_one_letter_code
_entity_poly.pdbx_strand_id
1 'polypeptide(L)'
;MDGLSTLDQDKGATMQGGNMRPQRPEERSIAGFHFTQRMGALCEDIVDRCPDLAHIRMQQVGVTWTQARKRTAHGLHAWLLPMRFRGGALDGRIGRQRYTVQRMFGPLGHEYLYLLAFCLPRFLDLNFGEKLTTIFHELWHISPDFDGDLRRHPGRCYAHSSSQLAYDQQMKQQARQWLDDHPPIALYDFLHLDFATLYRTQGRIGGVKLRRPKLIPID
;
A
#
# COMPACT_ATOMS: atom_id res chain seq x y z
N MET A 1 -35.60 22.57 -66.02
CA MET A 1 -34.87 22.35 -67.28
C MET A 1 -33.46 22.84 -67.05
N ASP A 2 -32.53 21.89 -67.15
CA ASP A 2 -31.13 22.03 -67.56
C ASP A 2 -30.23 22.99 -66.76
N GLY A 3 -29.05 22.61 -66.29
CA GLY A 3 -28.25 21.42 -66.50
C GLY A 3 -26.83 21.70 -65.99
N LEU A 4 -26.27 20.69 -65.33
CA LEU A 4 -24.87 20.27 -65.23
C LEU A 4 -23.70 21.23 -64.90
N SER A 5 -22.93 20.75 -63.90
CA SER A 5 -21.46 20.68 -63.82
C SER A 5 -20.73 21.93 -63.31
N THR A 6 -19.98 21.86 -62.21
CA THR A 6 -18.68 21.14 -62.18
C THR A 6 -18.23 20.78 -60.77
N LEU A 7 -17.60 19.61 -60.68
CA LEU A 7 -16.75 19.05 -59.62
C LEU A 7 -15.97 20.08 -58.80
N ASP A 8 -15.99 19.95 -57.47
CA ASP A 8 -14.79 19.51 -56.74
C ASP A 8 -15.16 18.94 -55.37
N GLN A 9 -14.68 17.73 -55.10
CA GLN A 9 -14.74 17.10 -53.79
C GLN A 9 -13.34 17.19 -53.19
N ASP A 10 -13.17 17.98 -52.14
CA ASP A 10 -12.14 17.66 -51.15
C ASP A 10 -12.67 17.84 -49.73
N LYS A 11 -12.49 16.79 -48.95
CA LYS A 11 -13.14 16.55 -47.67
C LYS A 11 -12.20 16.90 -46.54
N GLY A 12 -12.71 17.68 -45.60
CA GLY A 12 -12.67 17.29 -44.19
C GLY A 12 -11.39 17.58 -43.42
N ALA A 13 -11.37 18.76 -42.80
CA ALA A 13 -11.11 18.96 -41.38
C ALA A 13 -9.93 18.19 -40.74
N THR A 14 -8.82 18.90 -40.63
CA THR A 14 -7.71 18.73 -39.69
C THR A 14 -8.15 18.21 -38.31
N MET A 15 -7.81 16.96 -38.03
CA MET A 15 -7.86 16.36 -36.70
C MET A 15 -6.75 16.96 -35.82
N GLN A 16 -7.11 17.90 -34.94
CA GLN A 16 -6.29 18.25 -33.78
C GLN A 16 -6.37 17.13 -32.75
N GLY A 17 -5.47 16.15 -32.85
CA GLY A 17 -5.23 15.15 -31.80
C GLY A 17 -4.51 15.80 -30.64
N GLY A 18 -5.25 16.06 -29.55
CA GLY A 18 -4.75 16.66 -28.32
C GLY A 18 -3.52 15.94 -27.77
N ASN A 19 -2.46 16.72 -27.58
CA ASN A 19 -1.22 16.32 -26.94
C ASN A 19 -1.47 16.01 -25.46
N MET A 20 -1.83 14.76 -25.14
CA MET A 20 -2.02 14.30 -23.77
C MET A 20 -0.66 14.15 -23.09
N ARG A 21 -0.13 15.27 -22.59
CA ARG A 21 1.03 15.28 -21.70
C ARG A 21 0.72 14.40 -20.48
N PRO A 22 1.61 13.48 -20.07
CA PRO A 22 1.48 12.82 -18.78
C PRO A 22 1.50 13.91 -17.70
N GLN A 23 0.41 14.00 -16.94
CA GLN A 23 0.35 14.86 -15.77
C GLN A 23 1.35 14.33 -14.75
N ARG A 24 2.54 14.94 -14.71
CA ARG A 24 3.47 14.80 -13.58
C ARG A 24 2.69 15.15 -12.32
N PRO A 25 2.70 14.32 -11.27
CA PRO A 25 2.28 14.79 -9.96
C PRO A 25 3.22 15.93 -9.60
N GLU A 26 2.70 17.15 -9.46
CA GLU A 26 3.45 18.25 -8.85
C GLU A 26 3.79 17.83 -7.42
N GLU A 27 5.02 17.38 -7.19
CA GLU A 27 5.62 17.31 -5.87
C GLU A 27 5.80 18.75 -5.36
N ARG A 28 4.69 19.36 -4.90
CA ARG A 28 4.79 20.46 -3.97
C ARG A 28 5.54 19.91 -2.76
N SER A 29 6.72 20.45 -2.47
CA SER A 29 7.38 20.32 -1.17
C SER A 29 6.32 20.55 -0.10
N ILE A 30 5.89 19.47 0.55
CA ILE A 30 4.89 19.56 1.59
C ILE A 30 5.65 20.09 2.80
N ALA A 31 5.44 21.35 3.16
CA ALA A 31 5.77 21.79 4.51
C ALA A 31 5.02 20.87 5.50
N GLY A 32 5.72 19.92 6.11
CA GLY A 32 5.18 18.94 7.05
C GLY A 32 5.78 17.52 6.92
N PHE A 33 5.26 16.62 7.74
CA PHE A 33 5.73 15.23 7.82
C PHE A 33 5.09 14.34 6.76
N HIS A 34 5.90 13.76 5.87
CA HIS A 34 5.44 12.84 4.83
C HIS A 34 5.41 11.38 5.32
N PHE A 35 4.32 11.00 5.99
CA PHE A 35 4.16 9.72 6.69
C PHE A 35 4.44 8.50 5.82
N THR A 36 3.85 8.42 4.61
CA THR A 36 4.01 7.20 3.78
C THR A 36 5.42 7.04 3.23
N GLN A 37 6.17 8.13 3.08
CA GLN A 37 7.57 8.06 2.65
C GLN A 37 8.45 7.54 3.79
N ARG A 38 8.27 8.09 5.00
CA ARG A 38 8.98 7.63 6.21
C ARG A 38 8.65 6.18 6.53
N MET A 39 7.38 5.79 6.38
CA MET A 39 6.96 4.42 6.59
C MET A 39 7.47 3.47 5.51
N GLY A 40 7.50 3.90 4.25
CA GLY A 40 8.11 3.13 3.16
C GLY A 40 9.60 2.87 3.40
N ALA A 41 10.36 3.91 3.75
CA ALA A 41 11.79 3.79 4.06
C ALA A 41 12.07 2.88 5.26
N LEU A 42 11.24 2.96 6.31
CA LEU A 42 11.32 2.03 7.44
C LEU A 42 11.05 0.59 7.01
N CYS A 43 10.00 0.35 6.21
CA CYS A 43 9.68 -0.99 5.74
C CYS A 43 10.78 -1.55 4.83
N GLU A 44 11.40 -0.74 3.98
CA GLU A 44 12.55 -1.12 3.14
C GLU A 44 13.70 -1.65 4.01
N ASP A 45 14.11 -0.87 5.03
CA ASP A 45 15.20 -1.28 5.93
C ASP A 45 14.84 -2.53 6.75
N ILE A 46 13.57 -2.69 7.16
CA ILE A 46 13.10 -3.91 7.83
C ILE A 46 13.26 -5.13 6.92
N VAL A 47 12.81 -5.07 5.67
CA VAL A 47 12.87 -6.23 4.76
C VAL A 47 14.31 -6.55 4.35
N ASP A 48 15.18 -5.54 4.26
CA ASP A 48 16.61 -5.72 3.96
C ASP A 48 17.37 -6.40 5.11
N ARG A 49 16.97 -6.14 6.36
CA ARG A 49 17.65 -6.67 7.56
C ARG A 49 17.05 -7.94 8.11
N CYS A 50 15.79 -8.25 7.79
CA CYS A 50 15.08 -9.40 8.32
C CYS A 50 15.02 -10.55 7.28
N PRO A 51 15.78 -11.65 7.46
CA PRO A 51 15.85 -12.72 6.46
C PRO A 51 14.50 -13.32 6.08
N ASP A 52 13.59 -13.46 7.05
CA ASP A 52 12.26 -14.03 6.78
C ASP A 52 11.36 -13.13 5.93
N LEU A 53 11.70 -11.84 5.83
CA LEU A 53 10.97 -10.81 5.09
C LEU A 53 11.69 -10.36 3.81
N ALA A 54 12.93 -10.81 3.57
CA ALA A 54 13.78 -10.41 2.44
C ALA A 54 13.21 -10.73 1.04
N HIS A 55 12.15 -11.55 0.96
CA HIS A 55 11.42 -11.83 -0.28
C HIS A 55 10.54 -10.64 -0.74
N ILE A 56 10.27 -9.68 0.15
CA ILE A 56 9.38 -8.55 -0.09
C ILE A 56 10.10 -7.47 -0.89
N ARG A 57 9.56 -7.12 -2.06
CA ARG A 57 10.06 -5.99 -2.86
C ARG A 57 9.19 -4.76 -2.61
N MET A 58 9.64 -3.86 -1.75
CA MET A 58 8.86 -2.70 -1.32
C MET A 58 8.47 -1.74 -2.44
N GLN A 59 9.21 -1.69 -3.56
CA GLN A 59 8.80 -0.98 -4.78
C GLN A 59 7.47 -1.46 -5.40
N GLN A 60 7.02 -2.69 -5.05
CA GLN A 60 5.74 -3.27 -5.46
C GLN A 60 4.71 -3.29 -4.31
N VAL A 61 5.00 -2.62 -3.19
CA VAL A 61 4.09 -2.47 -2.04
C VAL A 61 3.64 -1.01 -1.95
N GLY A 62 2.37 -0.75 -2.23
CA GLY A 62 1.79 0.58 -2.15
C GLY A 62 1.53 0.98 -0.70
N VAL A 63 2.43 1.77 -0.09
CA VAL A 63 2.25 2.32 1.26
C VAL A 63 1.30 3.51 1.24
N THR A 64 0.23 3.43 2.02
CA THR A 64 -0.82 4.45 2.10
C THR A 64 -1.28 4.65 3.54
N TRP A 65 -2.18 5.60 3.74
CA TRP A 65 -2.87 5.80 5.01
C TRP A 65 -4.38 5.96 4.81
N THR A 66 -5.13 5.64 5.86
CA THR A 66 -6.57 5.90 5.94
C THR A 66 -6.89 6.70 7.20
N GLN A 67 -7.96 7.47 7.16
CA GLN A 67 -8.39 8.24 8.32
C GLN A 67 -9.40 7.43 9.13
N ALA A 68 -9.08 7.19 10.39
CA ALA A 68 -10.02 6.62 11.34
C ALA A 68 -11.17 7.61 11.59
N ARG A 69 -12.41 7.12 11.48
CA ARG A 69 -13.62 7.93 11.71
C ARG A 69 -13.82 8.31 13.18
N LYS A 70 -13.20 7.57 14.12
CA LYS A 70 -13.24 7.81 15.57
C LYS A 70 -11.85 7.64 16.18
N ARG A 71 -11.45 8.56 17.08
CA ARG A 71 -10.19 8.51 17.86
C ARG A 71 -10.31 7.56 19.05
N THR A 72 -10.56 6.29 18.78
CA THR A 72 -10.54 5.22 19.78
C THR A 72 -9.30 4.36 19.54
N ALA A 73 -8.60 3.96 20.60
CA ALA A 73 -7.48 3.01 20.50
C ALA A 73 -7.95 1.64 19.98
N HIS A 74 -9.20 1.27 20.30
CA HIS A 74 -9.84 0.06 19.77
C HIS A 74 -10.22 0.23 18.29
N GLY A 75 -9.80 -0.73 17.47
CA GLY A 75 -10.11 -0.83 16.04
C GLY A 75 -8.88 -1.16 15.19
N LEU A 76 -9.08 -1.15 13.86
CA LEU A 76 -8.03 -1.46 12.89
C LEU A 76 -6.91 -0.40 12.94
N HIS A 77 -5.66 -0.82 13.18
CA HIS A 77 -4.47 0.04 13.19
C HIS A 77 -3.76 0.06 11.85
N ALA A 78 -3.63 -1.08 11.19
CA ALA A 78 -3.11 -1.22 9.85
C ALA A 78 -3.86 -2.34 9.12
N TRP A 79 -3.65 -2.45 7.82
CA TRP A 79 -4.10 -3.60 7.04
C TRP A 79 -3.27 -3.74 5.77
N LEU A 80 -3.07 -4.99 5.35
CA LEU A 80 -2.55 -5.38 4.06
C LEU A 80 -3.68 -5.84 3.12
N LEU A 81 -3.66 -5.36 1.88
CA LEU A 81 -4.56 -5.84 0.82
C LEU A 81 -3.74 -6.52 -0.30
N PRO A 82 -4.02 -7.80 -0.62
CA PRO A 82 -3.42 -8.48 -1.78
C PRO A 82 -4.01 -7.96 -3.09
N MET A 83 -3.19 -7.86 -4.14
CA MET A 83 -3.60 -7.44 -5.48
C MET A 83 -3.74 -8.61 -6.46
N ARG A 84 -3.64 -9.85 -5.95
CA ARG A 84 -3.91 -11.10 -6.66
C ARG A 84 -4.82 -12.01 -5.84
N PHE A 85 -5.42 -12.97 -6.55
CA PHE A 85 -6.14 -14.08 -5.97
C PHE A 85 -5.18 -15.19 -5.56
N ARG A 86 -5.73 -16.33 -5.16
CA ARG A 86 -4.99 -17.48 -4.66
C ARG A 86 -3.80 -17.85 -5.57
N GLY A 87 -2.61 -17.96 -4.99
CA GLY A 87 -1.38 -18.35 -5.71
C GLY A 87 -0.98 -17.38 -6.82
N GLY A 88 -1.21 -16.08 -6.61
CA GLY A 88 -0.84 -15.03 -7.55
C GLY A 88 -1.75 -14.90 -8.76
N ALA A 89 -2.89 -15.58 -8.79
CA ALA A 89 -3.82 -15.54 -9.93
C ALA A 89 -4.37 -14.12 -10.18
N LEU A 90 -4.46 -13.72 -11.45
CA LEU A 90 -5.00 -12.42 -11.86
C LEU A 90 -6.50 -12.29 -11.66
N ASP A 91 -7.19 -13.42 -11.58
CA ASP A 91 -8.61 -13.49 -11.33
C ASP A 91 -8.97 -14.65 -10.40
N GLY A 92 -10.18 -14.58 -9.86
CA GLY A 92 -10.72 -15.63 -9.01
C GLY A 92 -12.23 -15.52 -8.87
N ARG A 93 -12.82 -16.59 -8.33
CA ARG A 93 -14.28 -16.66 -8.10
C ARG A 93 -14.63 -16.11 -6.72
N ILE A 94 -15.60 -15.21 -6.69
CA ILE A 94 -16.28 -14.79 -5.46
C ILE A 94 -17.75 -15.16 -5.63
N GLY A 95 -18.18 -16.19 -4.90
CA GLY A 95 -19.48 -16.83 -5.14
C GLY A 95 -19.55 -17.42 -6.55
N ARG A 96 -20.56 -17.02 -7.33
CA ARG A 96 -20.76 -17.50 -8.71
C ARG A 96 -20.02 -16.68 -9.76
N GLN A 97 -19.55 -15.48 -9.44
CA GLN A 97 -18.97 -14.52 -10.39
C GLN A 97 -17.43 -14.57 -10.37
N ARG A 98 -16.79 -14.37 -11.52
CA ARG A 98 -15.33 -14.16 -11.61
C ARG A 98 -15.00 -12.68 -11.57
N TYR A 99 -13.89 -12.36 -10.92
CA TYR A 99 -13.41 -11.00 -10.76
C TYR A 99 -11.91 -10.93 -10.99
N THR A 100 -11.44 -9.80 -11.52
CA THR A 100 -10.04 -9.38 -11.44
C THR A 100 -9.92 -8.16 -10.50
N VAL A 101 -8.72 -7.93 -9.97
CA VAL A 101 -8.44 -6.73 -9.16
C VAL A 101 -7.97 -5.62 -10.09
N GLN A 102 -8.49 -4.40 -9.91
CA GLN A 102 -8.00 -3.21 -10.61
C GLN A 102 -6.48 -3.08 -10.39
N ARG A 103 -5.71 -3.19 -11.47
CA ARG A 103 -4.25 -3.00 -11.45
C ARG A 103 -3.90 -1.56 -11.06
N MET A 104 -2.92 -1.40 -10.21
CA MET A 104 -2.42 -0.11 -9.73
C MET A 104 -0.91 -0.08 -9.86
N PHE A 105 -0.36 1.09 -10.20
CA PHE A 105 1.06 1.25 -10.48
C PHE A 105 1.62 2.38 -9.62
N GLY A 106 2.86 2.19 -9.14
CA GLY A 106 3.61 3.22 -8.45
C GLY A 106 4.22 4.25 -9.41
N PRO A 107 4.84 5.31 -8.86
CA PRO A 107 5.42 6.41 -9.65
C PRO A 107 6.49 5.97 -10.66
N LEU A 108 7.24 4.92 -10.34
CA LEU A 108 8.28 4.34 -11.20
C LEU A 108 7.73 3.30 -12.20
N GLY A 109 6.41 3.13 -12.28
CA GLY A 109 5.77 2.20 -13.21
C GLY A 109 5.71 0.74 -12.75
N HIS A 110 6.22 0.41 -11.56
CA HIS A 110 6.04 -0.91 -10.97
C HIS A 110 4.58 -1.14 -10.58
N GLU A 111 4.03 -2.30 -10.96
CA GLU A 111 2.72 -2.71 -10.49
C GLU A 111 2.77 -3.04 -9.00
N TYR A 112 1.80 -2.50 -8.25
CA TYR A 112 1.58 -2.88 -6.87
C TYR A 112 0.99 -4.29 -6.78
N LEU A 113 1.66 -5.16 -6.03
CA LEU A 113 1.19 -6.48 -5.65
C LEU A 113 0.48 -6.49 -4.29
N TYR A 114 0.75 -5.48 -3.47
CA TYR A 114 0.14 -5.29 -2.17
C TYR A 114 -0.13 -3.82 -1.90
N LEU A 115 -1.16 -3.52 -1.13
CA LEU A 115 -1.35 -2.20 -0.51
C LEU A 115 -1.24 -2.33 1.01
N LEU A 116 -0.28 -1.62 1.60
CA LEU A 116 -0.07 -1.55 3.04
C LEU A 116 -0.60 -0.22 3.56
N ALA A 117 -1.64 -0.26 4.39
CA ALA A 117 -2.33 0.94 4.84
C ALA A 117 -2.32 1.08 6.36
N PHE A 118 -1.96 2.27 6.83
CA PHE A 118 -2.00 2.61 8.26
C PHE A 118 -3.18 3.53 8.57
N CYS A 119 -3.91 3.23 9.65
CA CYS A 119 -5.08 3.97 10.09
C CYS A 119 -4.70 5.09 11.07
N LEU A 120 -4.67 6.34 10.59
CA LEU A 120 -4.35 7.51 11.42
C LEU A 120 -5.60 8.16 12.02
N PRO A 121 -5.57 8.66 13.27
CA PRO A 121 -4.39 8.74 14.14
C PRO A 121 -4.09 7.44 14.90
N ARG A 122 -4.99 6.46 14.90
CA ARG A 122 -4.94 5.27 15.78
C ARG A 122 -3.60 4.55 15.80
N PHE A 123 -2.99 4.31 14.64
CA PHE A 123 -1.68 3.66 14.56
C PHE A 123 -0.59 4.48 15.26
N LEU A 124 -0.58 5.81 15.05
CA LEU A 124 0.41 6.67 15.69
C LEU A 124 0.14 6.85 17.19
N ASP A 125 -1.07 6.58 17.67
CA ASP A 125 -1.41 6.65 19.09
C ASP A 125 -1.09 5.34 19.85
N LEU A 126 -0.63 4.29 19.17
CA LEU A 126 -0.05 3.10 19.81
C LEU A 126 1.30 3.44 20.48
N ASN A 127 1.71 2.63 21.46
CA ASN A 127 3.06 2.76 21.99
C ASN A 127 4.11 2.29 20.97
N PHE A 128 5.38 2.67 21.16
CA PHE A 128 6.46 2.39 20.21
C PHE A 128 6.59 0.90 19.85
N GLY A 129 6.57 0.01 20.85
CA GLY A 129 6.69 -1.43 20.62
C GLY A 129 5.48 -2.01 19.89
N GLU A 130 4.28 -1.53 20.19
CA GLU A 130 3.05 -1.90 19.47
C GLU A 130 3.09 -1.46 18.01
N LYS A 131 3.54 -0.24 17.72
CA LYS A 131 3.71 0.27 16.34
C LYS A 131 4.61 -0.66 15.52
N LEU A 132 5.78 -1.01 16.06
CA LEU A 132 6.69 -1.93 15.39
C LEU A 132 6.06 -3.31 15.22
N THR A 133 5.46 -3.86 16.28
CA THR A 133 4.78 -5.16 16.19
C THR A 133 3.71 -5.16 15.09
N THR A 134 2.92 -4.09 14.96
CA THR A 134 1.93 -3.94 13.88
C THR A 134 2.58 -3.89 12.50
N ILE A 135 3.69 -3.16 12.32
CA ILE A 135 4.40 -3.11 11.03
C ILE A 135 4.88 -4.51 10.62
N PHE A 136 5.55 -5.22 11.53
CA PHE A 136 6.01 -6.59 11.28
C PHE A 136 4.84 -7.54 11.00
N HIS A 137 3.74 -7.41 11.75
CA HIS A 137 2.53 -8.21 11.57
C HIS A 137 1.99 -8.09 10.15
N GLU A 138 1.86 -6.87 9.63
CA GLU A 138 1.35 -6.65 8.27
C GLU A 138 2.34 -7.08 7.19
N LEU A 139 3.65 -6.87 7.38
CA LEU A 139 4.66 -7.35 6.43
C LEU A 139 4.69 -8.88 6.36
N TRP A 140 4.56 -9.56 7.50
CA TRP A 140 4.53 -11.02 7.56
C TRP A 140 3.32 -11.64 6.82
N HIS A 141 2.23 -10.90 6.67
CA HIS A 141 1.10 -11.33 5.85
C HIS A 141 1.40 -11.43 4.35
N ILE A 142 2.50 -10.83 3.88
CA ILE A 142 2.95 -10.98 2.49
C ILE A 142 3.37 -12.44 2.23
N SER A 143 2.92 -12.99 1.10
CA SER A 143 3.24 -14.35 0.68
C SER A 143 4.75 -14.54 0.51
N PRO A 144 5.34 -15.66 0.99
CA PRO A 144 6.74 -16.01 0.75
C PRO A 144 7.15 -15.98 -0.73
N ASP A 145 6.23 -16.29 -1.64
CA ASP A 145 6.47 -16.30 -3.08
C ASP A 145 6.39 -14.90 -3.71
N PHE A 146 5.97 -13.89 -2.92
CA PHE A 146 5.77 -12.50 -3.32
C PHE A 146 4.95 -12.38 -4.62
N ASP A 147 3.87 -13.15 -4.69
CA ASP A 147 3.03 -13.34 -5.86
C ASP A 147 1.79 -12.43 -5.89
N GLY A 148 1.60 -11.59 -4.86
CA GLY A 148 0.42 -10.73 -4.69
C GLY A 148 -0.74 -11.39 -3.94
N ASP A 149 -0.60 -12.64 -3.49
CA ASP A 149 -1.51 -13.30 -2.54
C ASP A 149 -1.01 -13.11 -1.10
N LEU A 150 -1.84 -13.42 -0.11
CA LEU A 150 -1.43 -13.44 1.30
C LEU A 150 -0.70 -14.73 1.64
N ARG A 151 0.20 -14.67 2.63
CA ARG A 151 0.79 -15.83 3.28
C ARG A 151 -0.32 -16.75 3.79
N ARG A 152 -0.28 -18.02 3.36
CA ARG A 152 -1.24 -19.04 3.76
C ARG A 152 -0.62 -19.96 4.80
N HIS A 153 -1.32 -20.17 5.91
CA HIS A 153 -0.96 -21.20 6.88
C HIS A 153 -1.83 -22.44 6.66
N PRO A 154 -1.30 -23.67 6.84
CA PRO A 154 -2.10 -24.88 6.80
C PRO A 154 -3.17 -24.86 7.90
N GLY A 155 -4.45 -24.95 7.54
CA GLY A 155 -5.57 -24.94 8.49
C GLY A 155 -6.84 -24.24 7.98
N ARG A 156 -7.90 -24.21 8.81
CA ARG A 156 -9.22 -23.61 8.51
C ARG A 156 -9.22 -22.07 8.51
N CYS A 157 -8.28 -21.43 9.22
CA CYS A 157 -8.11 -19.97 9.22
C CYS A 157 -6.91 -19.60 8.36
N TYR A 158 -7.20 -19.13 7.15
CA TYR A 158 -6.19 -18.88 6.10
C TYR A 158 -5.22 -17.73 6.39
N ALA A 159 -5.51 -16.88 7.38
CA ALA A 159 -4.72 -15.68 7.73
C ALA A 159 -4.06 -15.72 9.11
N HIS A 160 -4.45 -16.67 9.98
CA HIS A 160 -3.88 -16.80 11.33
C HIS A 160 -3.83 -18.28 11.73
N SER A 161 -2.66 -18.76 12.15
CA SER A 161 -2.55 -20.01 12.91
C SER A 161 -3.38 -19.91 14.19
N SER A 162 -3.76 -21.06 14.76
CA SER A 162 -4.68 -21.22 15.90
C SER A 162 -4.30 -20.51 17.23
N SER A 163 -3.25 -19.69 17.25
CA SER A 163 -2.88 -18.85 18.38
C SER A 163 -2.39 -17.47 17.90
N GLN A 164 -3.28 -16.49 17.90
CA GLN A 164 -2.97 -15.07 17.67
C GLN A 164 -1.87 -14.58 18.63
N LEU A 165 -1.85 -15.10 19.86
CA LEU A 165 -0.84 -14.77 20.86
C LEU A 165 0.56 -15.21 20.46
N ALA A 166 0.72 -16.42 19.92
CA ALA A 166 2.03 -16.91 19.48
C ALA A 166 2.56 -16.10 18.29
N TYR A 167 1.67 -15.71 17.38
CA TYR A 167 2.01 -14.84 16.27
C TYR A 167 2.46 -13.45 16.74
N ASP A 168 1.68 -12.82 17.64
CA ASP A 168 2.05 -11.53 18.22
C ASP A 168 3.39 -11.59 18.96
N GLN A 169 3.69 -12.71 19.64
CA GLN A 169 4.99 -12.95 20.27
C GLN A 169 6.12 -13.03 19.24
N GLN A 170 5.91 -13.74 18.13
CA GLN A 170 6.90 -13.84 17.06
C GLN A 170 7.18 -12.46 16.44
N MET A 171 6.14 -11.67 16.14
CA MET A 171 6.32 -10.32 15.57
C MET A 171 7.04 -9.38 16.55
N LYS A 172 6.75 -9.49 17.85
CA LYS A 172 7.50 -8.76 18.90
C LYS A 172 8.97 -9.18 18.93
N GLN A 173 9.26 -10.46 18.75
CA GLN A 173 10.64 -10.95 18.73
C GLN A 173 11.40 -10.42 17.52
N GLN A 174 10.82 -10.48 16.32
CA GLN A 174 11.45 -9.93 15.10
C GLN A 174 11.65 -8.42 15.20
N ALA A 175 10.68 -7.68 15.74
CA ALA A 175 10.83 -6.24 15.99
C ALA A 175 11.98 -5.91 16.95
N ARG A 176 12.19 -6.73 17.99
CA ARG A 176 13.33 -6.58 18.91
C ARG A 176 14.65 -6.88 18.23
N GLN A 177 14.73 -7.99 17.48
CA GLN A 177 15.94 -8.35 16.73
C GLN A 177 16.34 -7.24 15.76
N TRP A 178 15.38 -6.68 15.02
CA TRP A 178 15.65 -5.56 14.12
C TRP A 178 16.18 -4.33 14.86
N LEU A 179 15.69 -4.03 16.07
CA LEU A 179 16.24 -2.96 16.91
C LEU A 179 17.65 -3.27 17.44
N ASP A 180 17.89 -4.53 17.83
CA ASP A 180 19.19 -5.01 18.31
C ASP A 180 20.26 -4.99 17.21
N ASP A 181 19.85 -4.98 15.93
CA ASP A 181 20.72 -4.79 14.77
C ASP A 181 21.04 -3.31 14.46
N HIS A 182 20.71 -2.41 15.39
CA HIS A 182 21.04 -0.97 15.37
C HIS A 182 20.69 -0.25 14.06
N PRO A 183 19.41 -0.25 13.65
CA PRO A 183 18.97 0.44 12.46
C PRO A 183 19.10 1.95 12.67
N PRO A 184 19.31 2.75 11.60
CA PRO A 184 19.41 4.19 11.74
C PRO A 184 18.19 4.78 12.47
N ILE A 185 18.43 5.51 13.56
CA ILE A 185 17.37 6.11 14.41
C ILE A 185 16.40 6.97 13.56
N ALA A 186 16.93 7.68 12.56
CA ALA A 186 16.14 8.50 11.66
C ALA A 186 15.08 7.72 10.85
N LEU A 187 15.09 6.38 10.83
CA LEU A 187 14.05 5.58 10.20
C LEU A 187 12.83 5.37 11.10
N TYR A 188 12.97 5.46 12.42
CA TYR A 188 11.90 5.10 13.36
C TYR A 188 11.67 6.13 14.48
N ASP A 189 12.47 7.19 14.57
CA ASP A 189 12.33 8.27 15.56
C ASP A 189 10.89 8.79 15.73
N PHE A 190 10.16 8.96 14.62
CA PHE A 190 8.79 9.46 14.62
C PHE A 190 7.80 8.46 15.23
N LEU A 191 8.13 7.17 15.33
CA LEU A 191 7.30 6.18 16.00
C LEU A 191 7.30 6.36 17.52
N HIS A 192 8.28 7.08 18.09
CA HIS A 192 8.25 7.46 19.51
C HIS A 192 7.21 8.54 19.81
N LEU A 193 6.69 9.23 18.79
CA LEU A 193 5.70 10.29 18.95
C LEU A 193 4.28 9.74 18.77
N ASP A 194 3.33 10.32 19.50
CA ASP A 194 1.90 10.16 19.20
C ASP A 194 1.49 11.08 18.04
N PHE A 195 0.26 10.91 17.51
CA PHE A 195 -0.20 11.71 16.38
C PHE A 195 -0.23 13.20 16.72
N ALA A 196 -0.67 13.56 17.93
CA ALA A 196 -0.83 14.95 18.35
C ALA A 196 0.52 15.68 18.45
N THR A 197 1.53 15.02 19.01
CA THR A 197 2.89 15.54 19.18
C THR A 197 3.59 15.64 17.83
N LEU A 198 3.48 14.63 16.98
CA LEU A 198 4.03 14.68 15.62
C LEU A 198 3.37 15.82 14.81
N TYR A 199 2.05 15.99 14.92
CA TYR A 199 1.34 17.08 14.24
C TYR A 199 1.78 18.45 14.76
N ARG A 200 1.91 18.63 16.08
CA ARG A 200 2.34 19.90 16.68
C ARG A 200 3.78 20.27 16.30
N THR A 201 4.67 19.30 16.22
CA THR A 201 6.09 19.52 15.88
C THR A 201 6.31 19.78 14.39
N GLN A 202 5.53 19.12 13.52
CA GLN A 202 5.73 19.16 12.07
C GLN A 202 4.70 20.06 11.35
N GLY A 203 3.69 20.57 12.07
CA GLY A 203 2.59 21.41 11.55
C GLY A 203 1.53 20.65 10.74
N ARG A 204 1.95 19.69 9.90
CA ARG A 204 1.07 18.84 9.10
C ARG A 204 1.61 17.41 9.02
N ILE A 205 0.69 16.44 8.98
CA ILE A 205 1.00 15.05 8.63
C ILE A 205 0.29 14.75 7.30
N GLY A 206 1.07 14.38 6.30
CA GLY A 206 0.60 14.06 4.94
C GLY A 206 1.18 12.74 4.45
N GLY A 207 0.86 12.38 3.20
CA GLY A 207 1.37 11.18 2.56
C GLY A 207 0.50 10.77 1.37
N VAL A 208 1.00 9.80 0.61
CA VAL A 208 0.29 9.24 -0.55
C VAL A 208 -1.00 8.59 -0.09
N LYS A 209 -2.11 8.92 -0.75
CA LYS A 209 -3.42 8.34 -0.47
C LYS A 209 -3.88 7.50 -1.66
N LEU A 210 -3.68 6.20 -1.55
CA LEU A 210 -4.13 5.23 -2.54
C LEU A 210 -5.61 4.91 -2.31
N ARG A 211 -6.39 4.87 -3.39
CA ARG A 211 -7.77 4.38 -3.34
C ARG A 211 -7.74 2.85 -3.22
N ARG A 212 -8.70 2.28 -2.51
CA ARG A 212 -8.88 0.82 -2.54
C ARG A 212 -9.20 0.40 -3.99
N PRO A 213 -8.53 -0.64 -4.52
CA PRO A 213 -8.76 -1.12 -5.87
C PRO A 213 -10.17 -1.69 -5.97
N LYS A 214 -10.76 -1.56 -7.15
CA LYS A 214 -12.06 -2.18 -7.44
C LYS A 214 -11.88 -3.65 -7.78
N LEU A 215 -12.84 -4.48 -7.37
CA LEU A 215 -13.05 -5.79 -7.98
C LEU A 215 -13.87 -5.57 -9.26
N ILE A 216 -13.30 -5.96 -10.40
CA ILE A 216 -13.90 -5.80 -11.72
C ILE A 216 -14.44 -7.16 -12.13
N PRO A 217 -15.76 -7.31 -12.35
CA PRO A 217 -16.30 -8.58 -12.83
C PRO A 217 -15.74 -8.87 -14.22
N ILE A 218 -15.33 -10.12 -14.41
CA ILE A 218 -14.96 -10.68 -15.71
C ILE A 218 -15.87 -11.89 -15.90
N ASP A 219 -16.47 -12.03 -17.09
CA ASP A 219 -17.55 -12.98 -17.45
C ASP A 219 -18.98 -12.51 -17.10
#